data_AF-A0A1F4QFA5-F1
#
_entry.id   AF-A0A1F4QFA5-F1
#
_cell.length_a   1.000
_cell.length_b   1.000
_cell.length_c   1.000
_cell.angle_alpha   90.00
_cell.angle_beta   90.00
_cell.angle_gamma   90.00
#
_symmetry.space_group_name_H-M   'P 1'
#
loop_
_entity.id
_entity.type
_entity.pdbx_description
1 polymer ?
#
loop_
_entity_poly.entity_id
_entity_poly.type
_entity_poly.pdbx_seq_one_letter_code
_entity_poly.pdbx_strand_id
1 'polypeptide(L)'
;MKRLALLAVAGCALLSACATARPVPYNWGDYSSSLYSFKKDPTDEKLQAHKQVLIQIIQGSAEKSLKVPPGVCAEYGYILIREGNTADGMKYLDLEAQTFPESKGFVDRVKAQAIQPPTEKEKAP
;
A
#
# COMPACT_ATOMS: atom_id res chain seq x y z
N MET A 1 -33.29 -15.13 -34.12
CA MET A 1 -33.82 -15.49 -32.78
C MET A 1 -32.82 -16.28 -31.93
N LYS A 2 -32.43 -17.52 -32.29
CA LYS A 2 -31.49 -18.35 -31.49
C LYS A 2 -30.08 -17.75 -31.28
N ARG A 3 -29.54 -17.03 -32.27
CA ARG A 3 -28.21 -16.38 -32.17
C ARG A 3 -28.18 -15.15 -31.25
N LEU A 4 -29.28 -14.38 -31.17
CA LEU A 4 -29.41 -13.26 -30.22
C LEU A 4 -29.58 -13.75 -28.78
N ALA A 5 -30.29 -14.85 -28.58
CA ALA A 5 -30.43 -15.47 -27.26
C ALA A 5 -29.08 -15.97 -26.72
N LEU A 6 -28.22 -16.53 -27.57
CA LEU A 6 -26.86 -16.97 -27.20
C LEU A 6 -25.93 -15.81 -26.82
N LEU A 7 -26.03 -14.66 -27.50
CA LEU A 7 -25.27 -13.44 -27.18
C LEU A 7 -25.71 -12.82 -25.84
N ALA A 8 -27.02 -12.84 -25.55
CA ALA A 8 -27.56 -12.33 -24.29
C ALA A 8 -27.11 -13.20 -23.08
N VAL A 9 -27.09 -14.52 -23.24
CA VAL A 9 -26.61 -15.45 -22.19
C VAL A 9 -25.10 -15.31 -21.96
N ALA A 10 -24.31 -15.11 -23.02
CA ALA A 10 -22.88 -14.85 -22.89
C ALA A 10 -22.57 -13.51 -22.20
N GLY A 11 -23.38 -12.46 -22.44
CA GLY A 11 -23.25 -11.17 -21.77
C GLY A 11 -23.50 -11.22 -20.26
N CYS A 12 -24.50 -11.99 -19.81
CA CYS A 12 -24.79 -12.15 -18.39
C CYS A 12 -23.70 -12.90 -17.62
N ALA A 13 -22.98 -13.83 -18.26
CA ALA A 13 -21.89 -14.57 -17.64
C ALA A 13 -20.64 -13.70 -17.39
N LEU A 14 -20.39 -12.67 -18.20
CA LEU A 14 -19.27 -11.75 -18.03
C LEU A 14 -19.44 -10.81 -16.82
N LEU A 15 -20.68 -10.54 -16.40
CA LEU A 15 -20.97 -9.67 -15.26
C LEU A 15 -20.72 -10.36 -13.90
N SER A 16 -20.65 -11.68 -13.85
CA SER A 16 -20.40 -12.45 -12.61
C SER A 16 -18.91 -12.64 -12.28
N ALA A 17 -18.00 -12.21 -13.16
CA ALA A 17 -16.55 -12.42 -13.02
C ALA A 17 -15.86 -11.47 -12.03
N CYS A 18 -16.50 -10.36 -11.62
CA CYS A 18 -15.90 -9.40 -10.68
C CYS A 18 -15.92 -9.85 -9.21
N ALA A 19 -16.67 -10.92 -8.88
CA ALA A 19 -16.96 -11.29 -7.49
C ALA A 19 -16.21 -12.54 -6.98
N THR A 20 -15.33 -13.14 -7.79
CA THR A 20 -14.74 -14.45 -7.45
C THR A 20 -13.47 -14.40 -6.61
N ALA A 21 -12.95 -13.22 -6.25
CA ALA A 21 -11.86 -13.11 -5.29
C ALA A 21 -12.43 -13.13 -3.87
N ARG A 22 -12.28 -14.25 -3.16
CA ARG A 22 -12.50 -14.27 -1.71
C ARG A 22 -11.57 -13.20 -1.08
N PRO A 23 -12.05 -12.35 -0.16
CA PRO A 23 -11.19 -11.37 0.48
C PRO A 23 -10.03 -12.10 1.17
N VAL A 24 -8.80 -11.79 0.76
CA VAL A 24 -7.62 -12.24 1.51
C VAL A 24 -7.65 -11.48 2.83
N PRO A 25 -7.69 -12.16 3.99
CA PRO A 25 -7.70 -11.47 5.27
C PRO A 25 -6.35 -10.77 5.45
N TYR A 26 -6.36 -9.44 5.43
CA TYR A 26 -5.20 -8.61 5.75
C TYR A 26 -5.15 -8.37 7.26
N ASN A 27 -3.94 -8.40 7.83
CA ASN A 27 -3.72 -8.00 9.20
C ASN A 27 -3.31 -6.53 9.26
N TRP A 28 -4.25 -5.64 9.59
CA TRP A 28 -3.99 -4.20 9.67
C TRP A 28 -3.38 -3.74 11.00
N GLY A 29 -3.29 -4.62 12.01
CA GLY A 29 -2.83 -4.25 13.35
C GLY A 29 -3.45 -2.92 13.84
N ASP A 30 -2.60 -2.04 14.37
CA ASP A 30 -2.98 -0.71 14.87
C ASP A 30 -2.79 0.41 13.82
N TYR A 31 -2.83 0.09 12.53
CA TYR A 31 -2.59 1.06 11.46
C TYR A 31 -3.47 2.31 11.59
N SER A 32 -4.79 2.13 11.72
CA SER A 32 -5.74 3.24 11.74
C SER A 32 -5.56 4.17 12.94
N SER A 33 -5.36 3.60 14.13
CA SER A 33 -5.20 4.36 15.36
C SER A 33 -3.87 5.12 15.39
N SER A 34 -2.77 4.48 15.00
CA SER A 34 -1.45 5.12 14.94
C SER A 34 -1.38 6.20 13.87
N LEU A 35 -1.95 5.95 12.68
CA LEU A 35 -2.05 6.95 11.62
C LEU A 35 -2.88 8.14 12.06
N TYR A 36 -4.04 7.91 12.67
CA TYR A 36 -4.88 8.99 13.19
C TYR A 36 -4.14 9.82 14.25
N SER A 37 -3.43 9.17 15.18
CA SER A 37 -2.64 9.86 16.20
C SER A 37 -1.59 10.78 15.58
N PHE A 38 -0.82 10.27 14.61
CA PHE A 38 0.19 11.05 13.88
C PHE A 38 -0.42 12.17 13.04
N LYS A 39 -1.50 11.90 12.31
CA LYS A 39 -2.18 12.92 11.48
C LYS A 39 -2.84 14.02 12.29
N LYS A 40 -3.32 13.71 13.50
CA LYS A 40 -3.92 14.68 14.40
C LYS A 40 -2.88 15.62 15.02
N ASP A 41 -1.69 15.12 15.28
CA ASP A 41 -0.61 15.86 15.91
C ASP A 41 0.75 15.32 15.39
N PRO A 42 1.29 15.92 14.34
CA PRO A 42 2.42 15.41 13.56
C PRO A 42 3.77 15.70 14.25
N THR A 43 4.02 15.01 15.37
CA THR A 43 5.31 15.04 16.06
C THR A 43 6.22 13.91 15.57
N ASP A 44 7.54 14.10 15.71
CA ASP A 44 8.53 13.06 15.40
C ASP A 44 8.28 11.78 16.20
N GLU A 45 7.91 11.90 17.49
CA GLU A 45 7.55 10.76 18.34
C GLU A 45 6.39 9.94 17.76
N LYS A 46 5.34 10.62 17.29
CA LYS A 46 4.16 9.96 16.71
C LYS A 46 4.44 9.37 15.34
N LEU A 47 5.30 10.02 14.54
CA LEU A 47 5.81 9.44 13.31
C LEU A 47 6.58 8.15 13.58
N GLN A 48 7.48 8.13 14.57
CA GLN A 48 8.22 6.93 14.94
C GLN A 48 7.29 5.82 15.46
N ALA A 49 6.29 6.16 16.27
CA ALA A 49 5.30 5.22 16.75
C ALA A 49 4.48 4.60 15.59
N HIS A 50 4.03 5.42 14.64
CA HIS A 50 3.34 4.93 13.45
C HIS A 50 4.25 4.05 12.59
N LYS A 51 5.50 4.47 12.36
CA LYS A 51 6.51 3.69 11.65
C LYS A 51 6.72 2.31 12.30
N GLN A 52 6.74 2.23 13.63
CA GLN A 52 6.85 0.98 14.35
C GLN A 52 5.65 0.05 14.12
N VAL A 53 4.43 0.60 14.05
CA VAL A 53 3.23 -0.16 13.69
C VAL A 53 3.31 -0.71 12.26
N LEU A 54 3.80 0.06 11.29
CA LEU A 54 4.00 -0.42 9.92
C LEU A 54 4.95 -1.63 9.88
N ILE A 55 6.07 -1.59 10.63
CA ILE A 55 7.01 -2.71 10.75
C ILE A 55 6.33 -3.94 11.36
N GLN A 56 5.55 -3.76 12.42
CA GLN A 56 4.82 -4.86 13.07
C GLN A 56 3.81 -5.51 12.13
N ILE A 57 3.14 -4.73 11.29
CA ILE A 57 2.24 -5.25 10.26
C ILE A 57 3.01 -6.07 9.23
N ILE A 58 4.13 -5.55 8.73
CA ILE A 58 4.98 -6.24 7.74
C ILE A 58 5.48 -7.58 8.30
N GLN A 59 6.05 -7.56 9.51
CA GLN A 59 6.58 -8.76 10.18
C GLN A 59 5.47 -9.75 10.53
N GLY A 60 4.37 -9.28 11.13
CA GLY A 60 3.24 -10.11 11.50
C GLY A 60 2.51 -10.72 10.31
N SER A 61 2.50 -10.06 9.15
CA SER A 61 2.03 -10.65 7.89
C SER A 61 2.96 -11.76 7.42
N ALA A 62 4.29 -11.55 7.44
CA ALA A 62 5.26 -12.56 7.06
C ALA A 62 5.18 -13.82 7.95
N GLU A 63 5.10 -13.64 9.27
CA GLU A 63 4.96 -14.74 10.25
C GLU A 63 3.70 -15.58 10.01
N LYS A 64 2.60 -14.93 9.63
CA LYS A 64 1.32 -15.59 9.36
C LYS A 64 1.20 -16.11 7.92
N SER A 65 2.25 -15.97 7.10
CA SER A 65 2.22 -16.26 5.66
C SER A 65 1.08 -15.54 4.92
N LEU A 66 0.74 -14.34 5.39
CA LEU A 66 -0.25 -13.45 4.79
C LEU A 66 0.45 -12.40 3.92
N LYS A 67 -0.27 -11.89 2.91
CA LYS A 67 0.18 -10.69 2.21
C LYS A 67 0.19 -9.51 3.17
N VAL A 68 1.20 -8.65 3.05
CA VAL A 68 1.19 -7.34 3.70
C VAL A 68 0.00 -6.55 3.13
N PRO A 69 -0.77 -5.79 3.95
CA PRO A 69 -1.86 -4.99 3.43
C PRO A 69 -1.37 -3.97 2.38
N PRO A 70 -2.19 -3.67 1.36
CA PRO A 70 -1.80 -2.74 0.30
C PRO A 70 -1.48 -1.37 0.88
N GLY A 71 -0.42 -0.74 0.37
CA GLY A 71 0.06 0.58 0.77
C GLY A 71 1.02 0.61 1.96
N VAL A 72 1.03 -0.42 2.83
CA VAL A 72 1.88 -0.42 4.04
C VAL A 72 3.36 -0.42 3.68
N CYS A 73 3.78 -1.24 2.71
CA CYS A 73 5.16 -1.25 2.23
C CYS A 73 5.53 0.08 1.55
N ALA A 74 4.60 0.66 0.77
CA ALA A 74 4.85 1.95 0.13
C ALA A 74 5.02 3.08 1.14
N GLU A 75 4.17 3.17 2.15
CA GLU A 75 4.25 4.20 3.19
C GLU A 75 5.54 4.06 4.01
N TYR A 76 5.86 2.83 4.46
CA TYR A 76 7.10 2.58 5.19
C TYR A 76 8.33 2.94 4.36
N GLY A 77 8.36 2.53 3.09
CA GLY A 77 9.46 2.83 2.19
C GLY A 77 9.63 4.34 1.94
N TYR A 78 8.53 5.06 1.83
CA TYR A 78 8.54 6.53 1.68
C TYR A 78 9.03 7.24 2.94
N ILE A 79 8.63 6.80 4.13
CA ILE A 79 9.15 7.34 5.40
C ILE A 79 10.67 7.13 5.48
N LEU A 80 11.17 5.93 5.16
CA LEU A 80 12.61 5.64 5.17
C LEU A 80 13.40 6.54 4.22
N ILE A 81 12.88 6.80 3.02
CA ILE A 81 13.48 7.74 2.07
C ILE A 81 13.58 9.15 2.67
N ARG A 82 12.50 9.64 3.29
CA ARG A 82 12.48 10.98 3.93
C ARG A 82 13.45 11.10 5.10
N GLU A 83 13.72 9.99 5.80
CA GLU A 83 14.73 9.89 6.86
C GLU A 83 16.17 9.71 6.32
N GLY A 84 16.34 9.66 4.99
CA GLY A 84 17.64 9.48 4.34
C GLY A 84 18.03 8.02 4.10
N ASN A 85 17.27 7.05 4.61
CA ASN A 85 17.47 5.62 4.32
C ASN A 85 16.83 5.24 2.98
N THR A 86 17.37 5.83 1.91
CA THR A 86 16.84 5.68 0.55
C THR A 86 16.95 4.24 0.05
N ALA A 87 18.07 3.57 0.32
CA ALA A 87 18.30 2.21 -0.18
C ALA A 87 17.27 1.22 0.37
N ASP A 88 16.97 1.24 1.67
CA ASP A 88 15.94 0.37 2.22
C ASP A 88 14.54 0.81 1.81
N GLY A 89 14.29 2.12 1.75
CA GLY A 89 12.98 2.61 1.31
C GLY A 89 12.62 2.19 -0.12
N MET A 90 13.60 2.17 -1.03
CA MET A 90 13.42 1.66 -2.39
C MET A 90 13.05 0.17 -2.41
N LYS A 91 13.66 -0.66 -1.54
CA LYS A 91 13.32 -2.09 -1.42
C LYS A 91 11.87 -2.31 -1.02
N TYR A 92 11.35 -1.52 -0.08
CA TYR A 92 9.95 -1.65 0.34
C TYR A 92 8.97 -1.16 -0.74
N LEU A 93 9.33 -0.11 -1.48
CA LEU A 93 8.55 0.31 -2.65
C LEU A 93 8.56 -0.75 -3.75
N ASP A 94 9.69 -1.41 -4.01
CA ASP A 94 9.76 -2.58 -4.89
C ASP A 94 8.87 -3.74 -4.40
N LEU A 95 8.86 -4.01 -3.09
CA LEU A 95 8.04 -5.05 -2.50
C LEU A 95 6.54 -4.77 -2.68
N GLU A 96 6.11 -3.51 -2.54
CA GLU A 96 4.74 -3.08 -2.82
C GLU A 96 4.34 -3.39 -4.26
N ALA A 97 5.14 -2.95 -5.24
CA ALA A 97 4.81 -3.15 -6.66
C ALA A 97 4.85 -4.63 -7.08
N GLN A 98 5.63 -5.46 -6.40
CA GLN A 98 5.64 -6.91 -6.60
C GLN A 98 4.40 -7.58 -6.00
N THR A 99 3.97 -7.13 -4.82
CA THR A 99 2.81 -7.70 -4.11
C THR A 99 1.49 -7.28 -4.75
N PHE A 100 1.45 -6.03 -5.23
CA PHE A 100 0.30 -5.36 -5.82
C PHE A 100 0.69 -4.72 -7.16
N PRO A 101 0.70 -5.48 -8.28
CA PRO A 101 1.06 -4.96 -9.60
C PRO A 101 0.22 -3.74 -10.05
N GLU A 102 -1.01 -3.62 -9.56
CA GLU A 102 -1.89 -2.47 -9.76
C GLU A 102 -1.34 -1.17 -9.19
N SER A 103 -0.50 -1.24 -8.14
CA SER A 103 0.12 -0.06 -7.51
C SER A 103 1.37 0.41 -8.23
N LYS A 104 1.92 -0.38 -9.18
CA LYS A 104 3.21 -0.10 -9.85
C LYS A 104 3.30 1.31 -10.40
N GLY A 105 2.26 1.79 -11.08
CA GLY A 105 2.25 3.14 -11.65
C GLY A 105 2.36 4.25 -10.59
N PHE A 106 1.81 4.03 -9.39
CA PHE A 106 1.98 4.94 -8.26
C PHE A 106 3.39 4.85 -7.68
N VAL A 107 3.85 3.63 -7.41
CA VAL A 107 5.20 3.37 -6.86
C VAL A 107 6.29 3.99 -7.74
N ASP A 108 6.20 3.83 -9.05
CA ASP A 108 7.20 4.37 -9.99
C ASP A 108 7.26 5.91 -9.90
N ARG A 109 6.12 6.59 -9.69
CA ARG A 109 6.08 8.04 -9.47
C ARG A 109 6.69 8.44 -8.12
N VAL A 110 6.40 7.69 -7.05
CA VAL A 110 6.99 7.93 -5.73
C VAL A 110 8.51 7.80 -5.78
N LYS A 111 9.04 6.76 -6.43
CA LYS A 111 10.49 6.57 -6.62
C LYS A 111 11.12 7.70 -7.43
N ALA A 112 10.45 8.17 -8.48
CA ALA A 112 10.94 9.29 -9.28
C ALA A 112 10.99 10.60 -8.47
N GLN A 113 10.01 10.84 -7.59
CA GLN A 113 9.96 12.00 -6.70
C GLN A 113 10.98 11.91 -5.57
N ALA A 114 11.19 10.72 -5.01
CA ALA A 114 12.15 10.44 -3.93
C ALA A 114 13.61 10.78 -4.29
N ILE A 115 13.96 10.80 -5.57
CA ILE A 115 15.29 11.17 -6.07
C ILE A 115 15.44 12.70 -6.15
N GLN A 116 14.34 13.44 -6.07
CA GLN A 116 14.34 14.90 -6.02
C GLN A 116 14.32 15.39 -4.56
N PRO A 117 15.07 16.44 -4.21
CA PRO A 117 15.06 16.97 -2.84
C PRO A 117 13.64 17.37 -2.41
N PRO A 118 13.24 17.12 -1.15
CA PRO A 118 11.89 17.41 -0.66
C PRO A 118 11.50 18.87 -0.93
N THR A 119 10.33 19.08 -1.54
CA THR A 119 9.83 20.44 -1.78
C THR A 119 9.39 21.09 -0.46
N GLU A 120 9.56 22.41 -0.34
CA GLU A 120 9.33 23.19 0.88
C GLU A 120 7.92 23.00 1.50
N LYS A 121 6.92 22.61 0.69
CA LYS A 121 5.55 22.34 1.11
C LYS A 121 5.36 21.00 1.85
N GLU A 122 6.31 20.08 1.74
CA GLU A 122 6.29 18.75 2.36
C GLU A 122 6.97 18.75 3.74
N LYS A 123 7.54 19.89 4.14
CA LYS A 123 8.25 20.09 5.41
C LYS A 123 7.35 20.65 6.53
N ALA A 124 6.08 20.94 6.24
CA ALA A 124 5.14 21.42 7.23
C ALA A 124 4.51 20.24 7.99
N PRO A 125 4.37 20.34 9.33
CA PRO A 125 3.62 19.39 10.14
C PRO A 125 2.18 19.21 9.63
#